data_AF-A0A2N7C963-F1
#
_entry.id   AF-A0A2N7C963-F1
#
_cell.length_a   1.000
_cell.length_b   1.000
_cell.length_c   1.000
_cell.angle_alpha   90.00
_cell.angle_beta   90.00
_cell.angle_gamma   90.00
#
_symmetry.space_group_name_H-M   'P 1'
#
loop_
_entity.id
_entity.type
_entity.pdbx_description
1 polymer ?
#
loop_
_entity_poly.entity_id
_entity_poly.type
_entity_poly.pdbx_seq_one_letter_code
_entity_poly.pdbx_strand_id
1 'polypeptide(L)'
;MPNWCVNQIHIDGPDSDAIIELMTQPIPLLHQQASRAAAKLFLAGVGGLLKPTYPMTFERYPDLVREVGNSTPENRAFTKFVTLMKQPDVALNEEVCQWLLALFDQSGLKQRYWGDLPKAARMKMAPLLNKQASDWTGLYFRRLPLDIVWAKLDLPEPEPASKDFSLSALAPPMLLVELNGFNGGLFARDSLTPSGFDDNVERLGTKWDRVSVLEVGEGQLGFDTAWSPALPPIEVLARSFPKTTLTHFFAECGCAFAGYVQYVNGESHEEIWEDLVFSEQENEEGYYDVVGPDYVLEHFSHYGGYADAGYLCV
;
A
#
# COMPACT_ATOMS: atom_id res chain seq x y z
N MET A 1 6.20 -21.09 -3.44
CA MET A 1 5.32 -20.03 -2.89
C MET A 1 6.22 -18.94 -2.33
N PRO A 2 5.78 -17.68 -2.17
CA PRO A 2 6.58 -16.72 -1.43
C PRO A 2 6.76 -17.23 0.00
N ASN A 3 7.95 -17.03 0.55
CA ASN A 3 8.22 -17.22 1.96
C ASN A 3 7.37 -16.23 2.78
N TRP A 4 6.80 -16.69 3.89
CA TRP A 4 5.95 -15.89 4.76
C TRP A 4 6.67 -15.67 6.10
N CYS A 5 6.65 -14.43 6.55
CA CYS A 5 7.10 -14.05 7.87
C CYS A 5 5.89 -14.01 8.80
N VAL A 6 5.92 -14.82 9.85
CA VAL A 6 4.91 -14.78 10.91
C VAL A 6 5.23 -13.62 11.84
N ASN A 7 4.21 -12.89 12.26
CA ASN A 7 4.32 -11.73 13.15
C ASN A 7 3.38 -11.92 14.34
N GLN A 8 3.82 -11.51 15.52
CA GLN A 8 2.96 -11.40 16.70
C GLN A 8 3.26 -10.10 17.45
N ILE A 9 2.23 -9.32 17.75
CA ILE A 9 2.33 -8.10 18.55
C ILE A 9 1.73 -8.37 19.91
N HIS A 10 2.52 -8.17 20.96
CA HIS A 10 2.07 -8.19 22.35
C HIS A 10 1.86 -6.76 22.80
N ILE A 11 0.69 -6.48 23.37
CA ILE A 11 0.21 -5.14 23.67
C ILE A 11 -0.01 -5.03 25.18
N ASP A 12 0.85 -4.29 25.86
CA ASP A 12 0.78 -4.06 27.31
C ASP A 12 0.61 -2.57 27.61
N GLY A 13 -0.60 -2.19 28.04
CA GLY A 13 -0.90 -0.82 28.40
C GLY A 13 -2.36 -0.42 28.27
N PRO A 14 -2.67 0.86 28.55
CA PRO A 14 -4.04 1.37 28.65
C PRO A 14 -4.77 1.44 27.30
N ASP A 15 -4.06 1.38 26.17
CA ASP A 15 -4.65 1.51 24.83
C ASP A 15 -4.84 0.14 24.12
N SER A 16 -4.69 -0.98 24.84
CA SER A 16 -4.73 -2.33 24.27
C SER A 16 -6.00 -2.62 23.47
N ASP A 17 -7.18 -2.37 24.06
CA ASP A 17 -8.47 -2.58 23.38
C ASP A 17 -8.60 -1.76 22.10
N ALA A 18 -8.11 -0.51 22.10
CA ALA A 18 -8.19 0.39 20.96
C ALA A 18 -7.30 -0.07 19.80
N ILE A 19 -6.11 -0.62 20.11
CA ILE A 19 -5.19 -1.17 19.10
C ILE A 19 -5.76 -2.46 18.52
N ILE A 20 -6.31 -3.34 19.36
CA ILE A 20 -6.97 -4.58 18.93
C ILE A 20 -8.15 -4.23 18.02
N GLU A 21 -9.01 -3.30 18.42
CA GLU A 21 -10.14 -2.85 17.59
C GLU A 21 -9.67 -2.27 16.25
N LEU A 22 -8.66 -1.41 16.25
CA LEU A 22 -8.09 -0.81 15.04
C LEU A 22 -7.62 -1.87 14.03
N MET A 23 -6.92 -2.90 14.50
CA MET A 23 -6.33 -3.92 13.63
C MET A 23 -7.30 -5.05 13.26
N THR A 24 -8.27 -5.36 14.09
CA THR A 24 -9.24 -6.47 13.86
C THR A 24 -10.56 -6.01 13.23
N GLN A 25 -10.89 -4.72 13.33
CA GLN A 25 -12.10 -4.12 12.76
C GLN A 25 -11.75 -2.98 11.79
N PRO A 26 -11.04 -3.27 10.68
CA PRO A 26 -10.55 -2.24 9.77
C PRO A 26 -11.69 -1.46 9.10
N ILE A 27 -11.51 -0.14 9.04
CA ILE A 27 -12.40 0.77 8.31
C ILE A 27 -11.93 0.86 6.85
N PRO A 28 -12.84 1.01 5.87
CA PRO A 28 -12.46 1.23 4.47
C PRO A 28 -11.53 2.43 4.27
N LEU A 29 -10.37 2.19 3.65
CA LEU A 29 -9.41 3.25 3.33
C LEU A 29 -9.74 3.93 2.00
N LEU A 30 -9.59 5.25 1.96
CA LEU A 30 -9.88 6.05 0.76
C LEU A 30 -8.74 6.06 -0.28
N HIS A 31 -7.53 5.62 0.10
CA HIS A 31 -6.34 5.80 -0.76
C HIS A 31 -6.51 5.13 -2.13
N GLN A 32 -7.08 3.92 -2.22
CA GLN A 32 -7.30 3.26 -3.52
C GLN A 32 -8.26 4.05 -4.43
N GLN A 33 -9.31 4.63 -3.87
CA GLN A 33 -10.24 5.49 -4.61
C GLN A 33 -9.55 6.78 -5.07
N ALA A 34 -8.76 7.39 -4.17
CA ALA A 34 -7.97 8.58 -4.48
C ALA A 34 -6.89 8.32 -5.54
N SER A 35 -6.21 7.17 -5.52
CA SER A 35 -5.25 6.75 -6.54
C SER A 35 -5.89 6.61 -7.92
N ARG A 36 -7.07 5.98 -8.02
CA ARG A 36 -7.84 5.88 -9.28
C ARG A 36 -8.29 7.24 -9.80
N ALA A 37 -8.80 8.09 -8.90
CA ALA A 37 -9.15 9.47 -9.22
C ALA A 37 -7.95 10.27 -9.76
N ALA A 38 -6.80 10.16 -9.08
CA ALA A 38 -5.55 10.78 -9.50
C ALA A 38 -5.10 10.27 -10.88
N ALA A 39 -5.14 8.96 -11.12
CA ALA A 39 -4.78 8.38 -12.42
C ALA A 39 -5.67 8.94 -13.54
N LYS A 40 -6.98 9.09 -13.30
CA LYS A 40 -7.91 9.64 -14.29
C LYS A 40 -7.71 11.14 -14.52
N LEU A 41 -7.43 11.92 -13.48
CA LEU A 41 -7.02 13.34 -13.60
C LEU A 41 -5.74 13.48 -14.40
N PHE A 42 -4.73 12.65 -14.11
CA PHE A 42 -3.45 12.63 -14.79
C PHE A 42 -3.62 12.34 -16.29
N LEU A 43 -4.37 11.29 -16.63
CA LEU A 43 -4.69 10.94 -18.01
C LEU A 43 -5.42 12.09 -18.73
N ALA A 44 -6.42 12.69 -18.10
CA ALA A 44 -7.16 13.81 -18.68
C ALA A 44 -6.26 15.03 -18.96
N GLY A 45 -5.27 15.28 -18.09
CA GLY A 45 -4.21 16.25 -18.30
C GLY A 45 -3.36 15.95 -19.54
N VAL A 46 -2.82 14.72 -19.62
CA VAL A 46 -2.01 14.27 -20.78
C VAL A 46 -2.83 14.31 -22.08
N GLY A 47 -4.11 13.95 -22.02
CA GLY A 47 -5.05 14.04 -23.13
C GLY A 47 -5.36 15.48 -23.56
N GLY A 48 -5.03 16.48 -22.76
CA GLY A 48 -5.39 17.89 -22.96
C GLY A 48 -6.87 18.18 -22.73
N LEU A 49 -7.59 17.29 -22.05
CA LEU A 49 -8.98 17.49 -21.64
C LEU A 49 -9.07 18.48 -20.48
N LEU A 50 -8.11 18.40 -19.56
CA LEU A 50 -7.91 19.34 -18.48
C LEU A 50 -6.56 20.01 -18.66
N LYS A 51 -6.48 21.30 -18.33
CA LYS A 51 -5.29 22.12 -18.55
C LYS A 51 -5.06 23.03 -17.35
N PRO A 52 -3.80 23.31 -16.96
CA PRO A 52 -3.54 24.30 -15.92
C PRO A 52 -4.09 25.68 -16.32
N THR A 53 -4.52 26.47 -15.35
CA THR A 53 -5.06 27.82 -15.60
C THR A 53 -3.97 28.89 -15.74
N TYR A 54 -2.72 28.53 -15.48
CA TYR A 54 -1.53 29.36 -15.66
C TYR A 54 -0.33 28.48 -16.04
N PRO A 55 0.74 29.04 -16.62
CA PRO A 55 1.94 28.27 -16.97
C PRO A 55 2.51 27.53 -15.76
N MET A 56 2.70 26.21 -15.89
CA MET A 56 3.28 25.35 -14.86
C MET A 56 4.36 24.46 -15.47
N THR A 57 5.30 24.04 -14.65
CA THR A 57 6.28 22.99 -14.97
C THR A 57 6.00 21.74 -14.16
N PHE A 58 6.18 20.57 -14.78
CA PHE A 58 6.14 19.27 -14.11
C PHE A 58 7.19 18.36 -14.76
N GLU A 59 8.39 18.35 -14.19
CA GLU A 59 9.59 17.76 -14.82
C GLU A 59 9.46 16.25 -15.02
N ARG A 60 8.78 15.55 -14.10
CA ARG A 60 8.52 14.11 -14.15
C ARG A 60 7.70 13.70 -15.37
N TYR A 61 6.81 14.59 -15.84
CA TYR A 61 5.97 14.34 -17.01
C TYR A 61 5.57 15.66 -17.70
N PRO A 62 6.44 16.27 -18.52
CA PRO A 62 6.22 17.62 -19.04
C PRO A 62 4.96 17.76 -19.92
N ASP A 63 4.57 16.69 -20.61
CA ASP A 63 3.37 16.68 -21.46
C ASP A 63 2.06 16.86 -20.68
N LEU A 64 2.08 16.67 -19.35
CA LEU A 64 0.92 16.87 -18.46
C LEU A 64 0.46 18.33 -18.40
N VAL A 65 1.39 19.28 -18.55
CA VAL A 65 1.17 20.72 -18.32
C VAL A 65 1.49 21.58 -19.55
N ARG A 66 1.50 20.97 -20.74
CA ARG A 66 1.99 21.58 -21.98
C ARG A 66 1.18 22.79 -22.45
N GLU A 67 -0.13 22.80 -22.19
CA GLU A 67 -1.04 23.85 -22.66
C GLU A 67 -1.72 24.52 -21.47
N VAL A 68 -1.96 25.83 -21.57
CA VAL A 68 -2.72 26.60 -20.58
C VAL A 68 -4.17 26.71 -21.04
N GLY A 69 -5.11 26.40 -20.15
CA GLY A 69 -6.55 26.50 -20.40
C GLY A 69 -7.18 27.73 -19.77
N ASN A 70 -8.45 27.98 -20.13
CA ASN A 70 -9.27 29.00 -19.47
C ASN A 70 -9.51 28.64 -18.00
N SER A 71 -9.75 29.65 -17.15
CA SER A 71 -10.11 29.47 -15.74
C SER A 71 -11.56 29.00 -15.57
N THR A 72 -11.83 27.76 -15.96
CA THR A 72 -13.07 27.04 -15.65
C THR A 72 -12.93 26.30 -14.31
N PRO A 73 -14.04 25.91 -13.65
CA PRO A 73 -13.98 25.09 -12.44
C PRO A 73 -13.11 23.82 -12.60
N GLU A 74 -13.24 23.14 -13.73
CA GLU A 74 -12.55 21.88 -14.04
C GLU A 74 -11.04 22.08 -14.17
N ASN A 75 -10.62 23.11 -14.91
CA ASN A 75 -9.21 23.45 -15.07
C ASN A 75 -8.60 23.98 -13.76
N ARG A 76 -9.36 24.68 -12.92
CA ARG A 76 -8.91 25.06 -11.57
C ARG A 76 -8.69 23.85 -10.67
N ALA A 77 -9.59 22.86 -10.72
CA ALA A 77 -9.43 21.61 -9.99
C ALA A 77 -8.18 20.86 -10.46
N PHE A 78 -7.98 20.76 -11.78
CA PHE A 78 -6.76 20.17 -12.34
C PHE A 78 -5.49 20.93 -11.97
N THR A 79 -5.52 22.26 -11.95
CA THR A 79 -4.39 23.09 -11.52
C THR A 79 -4.00 22.80 -10.07
N LYS A 80 -4.98 22.65 -9.18
CA LYS A 80 -4.75 22.25 -7.77
C LYS A 80 -4.16 20.84 -7.69
N PHE A 81 -4.67 19.89 -8.48
CA PHE A 81 -4.14 18.54 -8.55
C PHE A 81 -2.67 18.50 -8.99
N VAL A 82 -2.31 19.23 -10.06
CA VAL A 82 -0.92 19.35 -10.50
C VAL A 82 -0.05 20.03 -9.44
N THR A 83 -0.58 21.04 -8.74
CA THR A 83 0.13 21.71 -7.64
C THR A 83 0.41 20.74 -6.49
N LEU A 84 -0.55 19.88 -6.14
CA LEU A 84 -0.38 18.83 -5.15
C LEU A 84 0.73 17.85 -5.58
N MET A 85 0.69 17.33 -6.80
CA MET A 85 1.73 16.42 -7.33
C MET A 85 3.15 17.02 -7.40
N LYS A 86 3.29 18.35 -7.34
CA LYS A 86 4.60 19.01 -7.30
C LYS A 86 5.21 19.08 -5.91
N GLN A 87 4.41 18.89 -4.86
CA GLN A 87 4.92 18.85 -3.50
C GLN A 87 5.74 17.57 -3.30
N PRO A 88 6.82 17.63 -2.50
CA PRO A 88 7.51 16.42 -2.07
C PRO A 88 6.58 15.61 -1.15
N ASP A 89 6.71 14.29 -1.20
CA ASP A 89 6.23 13.38 -0.15
C ASP A 89 4.75 13.52 0.22
N VAL A 90 3.87 13.62 -0.79
CA VAL A 90 2.42 13.69 -0.59
C VAL A 90 1.86 12.32 -0.24
N ALA A 91 1.76 12.02 1.05
CA ALA A 91 1.13 10.82 1.57
C ALA A 91 -0.40 10.86 1.39
N LEU A 92 -0.99 9.74 0.96
CA LEU A 92 -2.43 9.55 0.81
C LEU A 92 -3.11 9.24 2.15
N ASN A 93 -2.94 10.14 3.11
CA ASN A 93 -3.73 10.13 4.34
C ASN A 93 -5.19 10.52 4.05
N GLU A 94 -6.06 10.45 5.07
CA GLU A 94 -7.50 10.69 4.91
C GLU A 94 -7.80 12.08 4.32
N GLU A 95 -7.14 13.14 4.81
CA GLU A 95 -7.36 14.52 4.35
C GLU A 95 -6.98 14.68 2.87
N VAL A 96 -5.80 14.19 2.47
CA VAL A 96 -5.33 14.25 1.08
C VAL A 96 -6.24 13.44 0.17
N CYS A 97 -6.69 12.26 0.61
CA CYS A 97 -7.63 11.44 -0.14
C CYS A 97 -8.95 12.17 -0.37
N GLN A 98 -9.57 12.71 0.68
CA GLN A 98 -10.82 13.47 0.56
C GLN A 98 -10.66 14.67 -0.37
N TRP A 99 -9.53 15.38 -0.29
CA TRP A 99 -9.25 16.50 -1.17
C TRP A 99 -9.10 16.06 -2.63
N LEU A 100 -8.35 14.98 -2.92
CA LEU A 100 -8.20 14.43 -4.26
C LEU A 100 -9.54 14.02 -4.87
N LEU A 101 -10.40 13.36 -4.08
CA LEU A 101 -11.74 12.98 -4.49
C LEU A 101 -12.61 14.21 -4.82
N ALA A 102 -12.53 15.26 -3.99
CA ALA A 102 -13.23 16.52 -4.26
C ALA A 102 -12.72 17.22 -5.54
N LEU A 103 -11.41 17.18 -5.82
CA LEU A 103 -10.84 17.69 -7.08
C LEU A 103 -11.32 16.88 -8.28
N PHE A 104 -11.41 15.56 -8.13
CA PHE A 104 -11.92 14.68 -9.18
C PHE A 104 -13.39 14.95 -9.48
N ASP A 105 -14.25 15.14 -8.48
CA ASP A 105 -15.64 15.53 -8.69
C ASP A 105 -15.74 16.91 -9.39
N GLN A 106 -14.95 17.90 -8.97
CA GLN A 106 -14.91 19.23 -9.59
C GLN A 106 -14.37 19.23 -11.03
N SER A 107 -13.62 18.20 -11.43
CA SER A 107 -13.07 18.09 -12.77
C SER A 107 -14.10 17.73 -13.85
N GLY A 108 -15.28 17.24 -13.45
CA GLY A 108 -16.32 16.80 -14.37
C GLY A 108 -15.91 15.60 -15.24
N LEU A 109 -14.91 14.83 -14.80
CA LEU A 109 -14.47 13.59 -15.47
C LEU A 109 -15.35 12.39 -15.14
N LYS A 110 -16.04 12.43 -14.00
CA LYS A 110 -17.03 11.43 -13.62
C LYS A 110 -18.09 11.36 -14.74
N GLN A 111 -18.41 10.15 -15.19
CA GLN A 111 -19.41 9.89 -16.25
C GLN A 111 -19.02 10.33 -17.68
N ARG A 112 -17.77 10.74 -17.95
CA ARG A 112 -17.30 10.89 -19.34
C ARG A 112 -16.93 9.52 -19.89
N TYR A 113 -17.66 9.02 -20.89
CA TYR A 113 -17.32 7.75 -21.51
C TYR A 113 -16.14 7.89 -22.47
N TRP A 114 -15.32 6.85 -22.55
CA TRP A 114 -14.14 6.83 -23.43
C TRP A 114 -14.49 7.16 -24.88
N GLY A 115 -15.57 6.58 -25.41
CA GLY A 115 -16.01 6.80 -26.80
C GLY A 115 -16.29 8.26 -27.16
N ASP A 116 -16.76 9.05 -26.19
CA ASP A 116 -17.14 10.46 -26.36
C ASP A 116 -15.94 11.41 -26.29
N LEU A 117 -14.79 10.91 -25.86
CA LEU A 117 -13.57 11.71 -25.77
C LEU A 117 -13.01 12.03 -27.17
N PRO A 118 -12.53 13.27 -27.40
CA PRO A 118 -11.88 13.65 -28.65
C PRO A 118 -10.80 12.64 -29.07
N LYS A 119 -10.79 12.28 -30.37
CA LYS A 119 -9.84 11.31 -30.92
C LYS A 119 -8.38 11.67 -30.58
N ALA A 120 -8.03 12.95 -30.65
CA ALA A 120 -6.70 13.44 -30.31
C ALA A 120 -6.33 13.14 -28.84
N ALA A 121 -7.25 13.36 -27.90
CA ALA A 121 -7.02 13.04 -26.49
C ALA A 121 -6.86 11.53 -26.27
N ARG A 122 -7.73 10.72 -26.88
CA ARG A 122 -7.63 9.25 -26.81
C ARG A 122 -6.31 8.72 -27.36
N MET A 123 -5.80 9.29 -28.46
CA MET A 123 -4.51 8.87 -29.02
C MET A 123 -3.34 9.15 -28.07
N LYS A 124 -3.39 10.24 -27.28
CA LYS A 124 -2.37 10.55 -26.26
C LYS A 124 -2.50 9.66 -25.03
N MET A 125 -3.71 9.38 -24.57
CA MET A 125 -3.97 8.60 -23.35
C MET A 125 -3.82 7.08 -23.55
N ALA A 126 -4.18 6.55 -24.74
CA ALA A 126 -4.25 5.11 -24.98
C ALA A 126 -2.94 4.35 -24.71
N PRO A 127 -1.74 4.84 -25.06
CA PRO A 127 -0.50 4.15 -24.73
C PRO A 127 -0.27 4.02 -23.22
N LEU A 128 -0.57 5.07 -22.46
CA LEU A 128 -0.46 5.06 -20.99
C LEU A 128 -1.46 4.09 -20.38
N LEU A 129 -2.71 4.18 -20.83
CA LEU A 129 -3.81 3.36 -20.33
C LEU A 129 -3.58 1.88 -20.62
N ASN A 130 -2.99 1.51 -21.77
CA ASN A 130 -2.57 0.13 -22.04
C ASN A 130 -1.42 -0.32 -21.12
N LYS A 131 -0.43 0.54 -20.88
CA LYS A 131 0.76 0.21 -20.10
C LYS A 131 0.44 0.05 -18.61
N GLN A 132 -0.35 0.98 -18.06
CA GLN A 132 -0.65 1.09 -16.63
C GLN A 132 -2.00 0.47 -16.22
N ALA A 133 -2.72 -0.19 -17.14
CA ALA A 133 -4.04 -0.76 -16.87
C ALA A 133 -4.04 -1.68 -15.64
N SER A 134 -3.08 -2.60 -15.56
CA SER A 134 -3.00 -3.57 -14.47
C SER A 134 -2.79 -2.87 -13.13
N ASP A 135 -1.85 -1.93 -13.06
CA ASP A 135 -1.50 -1.22 -11.83
C ASP A 135 -2.66 -0.34 -11.33
N TRP A 136 -3.34 0.39 -12.21
CA TRP A 136 -4.42 1.29 -11.79
C TRP A 136 -5.77 0.62 -11.56
N THR A 137 -6.01 -0.56 -12.17
CA THR A 137 -7.30 -1.26 -12.03
C THR A 137 -7.25 -2.47 -11.10
N GLY A 138 -6.05 -2.98 -10.77
CA GLY A 138 -5.87 -4.23 -10.02
C GLY A 138 -6.24 -5.49 -10.82
N LEU A 139 -6.49 -5.37 -12.13
CA LEU A 139 -6.91 -6.49 -12.97
C LEU A 139 -5.72 -7.09 -13.70
N TYR A 140 -5.10 -8.08 -13.06
CA TYR A 140 -3.97 -8.81 -13.60
C TYR A 140 -4.40 -9.84 -14.66
N PHE A 141 -3.52 -10.12 -15.62
CA PHE A 141 -3.65 -11.19 -16.62
C PHE A 141 -4.85 -11.12 -17.58
N ARG A 142 -5.58 -10.00 -17.62
CA ARG A 142 -6.66 -9.76 -18.59
C ARG A 142 -6.41 -8.46 -19.35
N ARG A 143 -6.21 -8.57 -20.67
CA ARG A 143 -6.19 -7.39 -21.53
C ARG A 143 -7.61 -6.91 -21.75
N LEU A 144 -7.96 -5.80 -21.11
CA LEU A 144 -9.27 -5.19 -21.23
C LEU A 144 -9.30 -4.13 -22.35
N PRO A 145 -10.44 -3.98 -23.05
CA PRO A 145 -10.71 -2.82 -23.88
C PRO A 145 -10.52 -1.49 -23.11
N LEU A 146 -10.02 -0.45 -23.80
CA LEU A 146 -9.65 0.82 -23.16
C LEU A 146 -10.83 1.59 -22.54
N ASP A 147 -12.02 1.43 -23.12
CA ASP A 147 -13.27 1.94 -22.57
C ASP A 147 -13.60 1.30 -21.23
N ILE A 148 -13.40 -0.02 -21.09
CA ILE A 148 -13.59 -0.73 -19.82
C ILE A 148 -12.54 -0.29 -18.79
N VAL A 149 -11.26 -0.20 -19.18
CA VAL A 149 -10.20 0.27 -18.27
C VAL A 149 -10.49 1.70 -17.81
N TRP A 150 -10.87 2.60 -18.72
CA TRP A 150 -11.25 3.98 -18.39
C TRP A 150 -12.45 4.06 -17.43
N ALA A 151 -13.46 3.19 -17.61
CA ALA A 151 -14.60 3.10 -16.72
C ALA A 151 -14.24 2.48 -15.36
N LYS A 152 -13.27 1.57 -15.30
CA LYS A 152 -12.76 1.00 -14.04
C LYS A 152 -12.00 2.00 -13.18
N LEU A 153 -11.53 3.11 -13.76
CA LEU A 153 -10.97 4.24 -13.03
C LEU A 153 -12.04 5.20 -12.51
N ASP A 154 -13.33 5.01 -12.85
CA ASP A 154 -14.37 5.67 -12.07
C ASP A 154 -14.34 5.16 -10.64
N LEU A 155 -14.68 6.05 -9.70
CA LEU A 155 -14.75 5.73 -8.28
C LEU A 155 -15.66 4.50 -8.12
N PRO A 156 -15.12 3.32 -7.75
CA PRO A 156 -15.96 2.17 -7.49
C PRO A 156 -16.87 2.50 -6.30
N GLU A 157 -17.94 1.73 -6.12
CA GLU A 157 -18.57 1.72 -4.81
C GLU A 157 -17.52 1.33 -3.76
N PRO A 158 -17.62 1.86 -2.51
CA PRO A 158 -16.72 1.46 -1.45
C PRO A 158 -16.67 -0.06 -1.40
N GLU A 159 -15.46 -0.62 -1.49
CA GLU A 159 -15.28 -2.04 -1.21
C GLU A 159 -15.93 -2.32 0.17
N PRO A 160 -16.72 -3.40 0.32
CA PRO A 160 -17.23 -3.77 1.62
C PRO A 160 -16.04 -3.89 2.60
N ALA A 161 -16.27 -3.55 3.87
CA ALA A 161 -15.24 -3.67 4.89
C ALA A 161 -14.58 -5.05 4.79
N SER A 162 -13.30 -5.06 4.43
CA SER A 162 -12.54 -6.29 4.32
C SER A 162 -12.29 -6.83 5.71
N LYS A 163 -12.18 -8.15 5.83
CA LYS A 163 -11.70 -8.77 7.07
C LYS A 163 -10.20 -8.56 7.28
N ASP A 164 -9.46 -8.29 6.21
CA ASP A 164 -8.00 -8.13 6.29
C ASP A 164 -7.67 -6.66 6.53
N PHE A 165 -6.76 -6.44 7.47
CA PHE A 165 -6.19 -5.15 7.79
C PHE A 165 -5.22 -4.72 6.69
N SER A 166 -5.21 -3.43 6.34
CA SER A 166 -4.18 -2.88 5.45
C SER A 166 -3.17 -2.12 6.30
N LEU A 167 -1.91 -2.53 6.25
CA LEU A 167 -0.79 -1.85 6.89
C LEU A 167 -0.65 -0.38 6.43
N SER A 168 -1.18 -0.06 5.24
CA SER A 168 -1.29 1.30 4.73
C SER A 168 -2.22 2.21 5.56
N ALA A 169 -3.04 1.65 6.46
CA ALA A 169 -3.79 2.42 7.46
C ALA A 169 -2.84 3.12 8.46
N LEU A 170 -1.70 2.49 8.76
CA LEU A 170 -0.68 3.00 9.67
C LEU A 170 0.34 3.84 8.92
N ALA A 171 0.79 3.37 7.75
CA ALA A 171 1.77 4.06 6.93
C ALA A 171 1.20 4.28 5.50
N PRO A 172 0.53 5.41 5.20
CA PRO A 172 -0.15 5.61 3.92
C PRO A 172 0.83 5.73 2.72
N PRO A 173 0.46 5.24 1.52
CA PRO A 173 1.31 5.32 0.33
C PRO A 173 1.42 6.75 -0.21
N MET A 174 2.45 7.00 -1.01
CA MET A 174 2.66 8.30 -1.65
C MET A 174 1.87 8.44 -2.96
N LEU A 175 1.29 9.62 -3.20
CA LEU A 175 0.49 9.91 -4.41
C LEU A 175 1.24 9.62 -5.71
N LEU A 176 2.50 10.04 -5.80
CA LEU A 176 3.29 9.82 -7.02
C LEU A 176 3.66 8.36 -7.22
N VAL A 177 3.85 7.59 -6.15
CA VAL A 177 4.12 6.15 -6.22
C VAL A 177 2.89 5.41 -6.74
N GLU A 178 1.72 5.72 -6.19
CA GLU A 178 0.45 5.14 -6.64
C GLU A 178 0.14 5.44 -8.10
N LEU A 179 0.47 6.65 -8.57
CA LEU A 179 0.41 6.99 -9.99
C LEU A 179 1.44 6.23 -10.82
N ASN A 180 2.66 6.05 -10.30
CA ASN A 180 3.71 5.31 -10.98
C ASN A 180 3.35 3.83 -11.17
N GLY A 181 2.54 3.28 -10.27
CA GLY A 181 2.04 1.91 -10.28
C GLY A 181 2.96 0.93 -9.55
N PHE A 182 2.45 -0.26 -9.25
CA PHE A 182 3.18 -1.29 -8.52
C PHE A 182 4.48 -1.69 -9.22
N ASN A 183 4.44 -1.83 -10.55
CA ASN A 183 5.62 -2.11 -11.39
C ASN A 183 6.35 -0.84 -11.85
N GLY A 184 5.83 0.34 -11.54
CA GLY A 184 6.41 1.62 -11.90
C GLY A 184 6.39 1.95 -13.40
N GLY A 185 7.32 2.82 -13.79
CA GLY A 185 7.62 3.11 -15.19
C GLY A 185 6.70 4.13 -15.88
N LEU A 186 5.77 4.77 -15.15
CA LEU A 186 5.11 5.99 -15.63
C LEU A 186 6.11 7.15 -15.65
N PHE A 187 6.85 7.30 -14.56
CA PHE A 187 7.85 8.35 -14.36
C PHE A 187 9.27 7.83 -14.62
N ALA A 188 9.47 6.97 -15.62
CA ALA A 188 10.77 6.32 -15.89
C ALA A 188 11.96 7.27 -16.17
N ARG A 189 11.70 8.58 -16.37
CA ARG A 189 12.73 9.62 -16.52
C ARG A 189 13.14 10.25 -15.20
N ASP A 190 12.40 9.97 -14.14
CA ASP A 190 12.63 10.41 -12.78
C ASP A 190 13.09 9.21 -11.95
N SER A 191 14.36 9.21 -11.54
CA SER A 191 14.92 8.17 -10.68
C SER A 191 14.46 8.30 -9.23
N LEU A 192 13.74 9.36 -8.87
CA LEU A 192 13.32 9.64 -7.49
C LEU A 192 11.92 9.09 -7.17
N THR A 193 11.12 8.70 -8.16
CA THR A 193 9.80 8.11 -7.90
C THR A 193 9.92 6.58 -7.89
N PRO A 194 9.85 5.92 -6.71
CA PRO A 194 9.97 4.47 -6.64
C PRO A 194 8.77 3.77 -7.31
N SER A 195 8.94 2.49 -7.62
CA SER A 195 7.79 1.63 -7.95
C SER A 195 6.97 1.37 -6.69
N GLY A 196 5.69 1.02 -6.82
CA GLY A 196 4.89 0.63 -5.65
C GLY A 196 5.43 -0.63 -4.95
N PHE A 197 6.14 -1.51 -5.67
CA PHE A 197 6.87 -2.61 -5.06
C PHE A 197 7.98 -2.11 -4.13
N ASP A 198 8.86 -1.24 -4.62
CA ASP A 198 9.99 -0.72 -3.84
C ASP A 198 9.48 0.11 -2.65
N ASP A 199 8.45 0.94 -2.87
CA ASP A 199 7.80 1.71 -1.80
C ASP A 199 7.18 0.80 -0.74
N ASN A 200 6.49 -0.29 -1.10
CA ASN A 200 5.95 -1.22 -0.10
C ASN A 200 7.08 -1.85 0.72
N VAL A 201 8.17 -2.28 0.09
CA VAL A 201 9.32 -2.86 0.81
C VAL A 201 9.91 -1.85 1.80
N GLU A 202 10.06 -0.59 1.41
CA GLU A 202 10.63 0.46 2.26
C GLU A 202 9.65 0.93 3.35
N ARG A 203 8.42 1.31 2.97
CA ARG A 203 7.41 1.90 3.85
C ARG A 203 6.71 0.88 4.74
N LEU A 204 6.55 -0.36 4.28
CA LEU A 204 5.83 -1.41 5.02
C LEU A 204 6.75 -2.49 5.57
N GLY A 205 7.98 -2.63 5.05
CA GLY A 205 8.86 -3.76 5.38
C GLY A 205 8.48 -5.07 4.68
N THR A 206 7.40 -5.08 3.90
CA THR A 206 6.83 -6.27 3.24
C THR A 206 6.30 -5.91 1.86
N LYS A 207 6.21 -6.90 0.98
CA LYS A 207 5.70 -6.70 -0.38
C LYS A 207 4.24 -6.25 -0.45
N TRP A 208 3.40 -6.85 0.38
CA TRP A 208 1.94 -6.67 0.33
C TRP A 208 1.46 -5.99 1.59
N ASP A 209 0.48 -5.10 1.43
CA ASP A 209 -0.04 -4.28 2.51
C ASP A 209 -1.19 -4.96 3.28
N ARG A 210 -1.91 -5.89 2.66
CA ARG A 210 -3.07 -6.55 3.28
C ARG A 210 -2.64 -7.78 4.07
N VAL A 211 -3.05 -7.86 5.33
CA VAL A 211 -2.74 -8.93 6.27
C VAL A 211 -3.97 -9.39 7.02
N SER A 212 -4.10 -10.70 7.21
CA SER A 212 -5.16 -11.29 8.03
C SER A 212 -4.75 -11.24 9.49
N VAL A 213 -5.41 -10.39 10.28
CA VAL A 213 -5.11 -10.22 11.72
C VAL A 213 -6.01 -11.13 12.54
N LEU A 214 -5.41 -11.84 13.49
CA LEU A 214 -6.09 -12.73 14.43
C LEU A 214 -5.67 -12.39 15.86
N GLU A 215 -6.60 -12.45 16.80
CA GLU A 215 -6.24 -12.44 18.22
C GLU A 215 -5.80 -13.84 18.63
N VAL A 216 -4.55 -13.99 19.07
CA VAL A 216 -3.92 -15.28 19.42
C VAL A 216 -3.83 -15.50 20.93
N GLY A 217 -4.14 -14.47 21.71
CA GLY A 217 -4.15 -14.45 23.17
C GLY A 217 -4.61 -13.08 23.67
N GLU A 218 -4.85 -12.98 24.98
CA GLU A 218 -5.23 -11.69 25.60
C GLU A 218 -4.13 -10.65 25.37
N GLY A 219 -4.46 -9.55 24.68
CA GLY A 219 -3.48 -8.52 24.32
C GLY A 219 -2.50 -8.92 23.22
N GLN A 220 -2.77 -9.99 22.45
CA GLN A 220 -1.84 -10.53 21.45
C GLN A 220 -2.49 -10.68 20.08
N LEU A 221 -1.89 -10.06 19.06
CA LEU A 221 -2.33 -10.12 17.67
C LEU A 221 -1.30 -10.85 16.81
N GLY A 222 -1.75 -11.78 15.97
CA GLY A 222 -0.92 -12.50 14.99
C GLY A 222 -1.33 -12.19 13.55
N PHE A 223 -0.36 -12.11 12.64
CA PHE A 223 -0.57 -11.96 11.19
C PHE A 223 0.67 -12.33 10.38
N ASP A 224 0.49 -12.61 9.09
CA ASP A 224 1.59 -12.99 8.19
C ASP A 224 1.88 -11.90 7.16
N THR A 225 3.17 -11.73 6.86
CA THR A 225 3.67 -10.79 5.86
C THR A 225 4.55 -11.52 4.84
N ALA A 226 4.67 -10.97 3.63
CA ALA A 226 5.53 -11.57 2.63
C ALA A 226 7.00 -11.23 2.93
N TRP A 227 7.83 -12.27 3.07
CA TRP A 227 9.30 -12.24 3.16
C TRP A 227 9.93 -11.57 4.38
N SER A 228 9.29 -10.61 5.02
CA SER A 228 9.90 -9.80 6.08
C SER A 228 8.85 -9.20 7.02
N PRO A 229 9.22 -8.91 8.27
CA PRO A 229 8.30 -8.35 9.25
C PRO A 229 7.85 -6.94 8.86
N ALA A 230 6.63 -6.57 9.25
CA ALA A 230 6.08 -5.24 9.00
C ALA A 230 6.57 -4.20 10.01
N LEU A 231 7.88 -4.08 10.25
CA LEU A 231 8.43 -3.20 11.30
C LEU A 231 8.01 -1.72 11.16
N PRO A 232 8.13 -1.07 9.99
CA PRO A 232 7.83 0.36 9.89
C PRO A 232 6.38 0.75 10.27
N PRO A 233 5.31 0.06 9.81
CA PRO A 233 3.95 0.41 10.23
C PRO A 233 3.70 0.11 11.72
N ILE A 234 4.35 -0.91 12.31
CA ILE A 234 4.24 -1.17 13.76
C ILE A 234 4.97 -0.13 14.59
N GLU A 235 6.09 0.41 14.11
CA GLU A 235 6.73 1.57 14.73
C GLU A 235 5.79 2.80 14.72
N VAL A 236 5.09 3.05 13.60
CA VAL A 236 4.09 4.13 13.53
C VAL A 236 2.93 3.90 14.50
N LEU A 237 2.48 2.65 14.63
CA LEU A 237 1.47 2.26 15.62
C LEU A 237 1.95 2.56 17.04
N ALA A 238 3.17 2.16 17.40
CA ALA A 238 3.75 2.44 18.71
C ALA A 238 3.81 3.95 19.01
N ARG A 239 4.27 4.76 18.05
CA ARG A 239 4.30 6.23 18.18
C ARG A 239 2.92 6.85 18.39
N SER A 240 1.88 6.24 17.82
CA SER A 240 0.50 6.71 17.96
C SER A 240 -0.09 6.41 19.35
N PHE A 241 0.46 5.40 20.05
CA PHE A 241 0.02 4.97 21.38
C PHE A 241 1.19 4.96 22.39
N PRO A 242 1.81 6.10 22.69
CA PRO A 242 3.04 6.17 23.48
C PRO A 242 2.86 5.78 24.95
N LYS A 243 1.64 5.49 25.42
CA LYS A 243 1.41 5.00 26.79
C LYS A 243 1.35 3.48 26.88
N THR A 244 1.39 2.81 25.74
CA THR A 244 1.26 1.36 25.61
C THR A 244 2.58 0.81 25.06
N THR A 245 3.09 -0.23 25.71
CA THR A 245 4.28 -0.95 25.27
C THR A 245 3.86 -1.97 24.22
N LEU A 246 4.56 -1.98 23.08
CA LEU A 246 4.38 -3.00 22.05
C LEU A 246 5.63 -3.86 21.94
N THR A 247 5.49 -5.18 21.98
CA THR A 247 6.58 -6.08 21.59
C THR A 247 6.18 -6.83 20.33
N HIS A 248 6.89 -6.58 19.23
CA HIS A 248 6.62 -7.17 17.93
C HIS A 248 7.63 -8.28 17.67
N PHE A 249 7.20 -9.52 17.83
CA PHE A 249 7.94 -10.73 17.50
C PHE A 249 7.74 -11.09 16.03
N PHE A 250 8.76 -11.67 15.41
CA PHE A 250 8.68 -12.16 14.05
C PHE A 250 9.63 -13.33 13.79
N ALA A 251 9.26 -14.18 12.83
CA ALA A 251 10.10 -15.25 12.31
C ALA A 251 9.82 -15.51 10.83
N GLU A 252 10.84 -15.82 10.05
CA GLU A 252 10.73 -16.21 8.64
C GLU A 252 11.63 -17.42 8.38
N CYS A 253 11.01 -18.56 8.11
CA CYS A 253 11.70 -19.84 8.05
C CYS A 253 12.57 -20.04 6.82
N GLY A 254 12.15 -19.57 5.64
CA GLY A 254 12.86 -19.84 4.40
C GLY A 254 14.18 -19.08 4.26
N CYS A 255 14.31 -17.92 4.90
CA CYS A 255 15.57 -17.20 5.09
C CYS A 255 16.19 -17.40 6.48
N ALA A 256 15.60 -18.27 7.30
CA ALA A 256 16.13 -18.71 8.60
C ALA A 256 16.43 -17.59 9.60
N PHE A 257 15.56 -16.57 9.70
CA PHE A 257 15.73 -15.49 10.68
C PHE A 257 14.52 -15.33 11.61
N ALA A 258 14.77 -14.80 12.80
CA ALA A 258 13.77 -14.37 13.75
C ALA A 258 14.25 -13.19 14.57
N GLY A 259 13.33 -12.59 15.30
CA GLY A 259 13.66 -11.44 16.13
C GLY A 259 12.44 -10.86 16.82
N TYR A 260 12.70 -9.77 17.53
CA TYR A 260 11.64 -8.91 18.03
C TYR A 260 12.11 -7.47 18.18
N VAL A 261 11.14 -6.56 18.19
CA VAL A 261 11.36 -5.16 18.58
C VAL A 261 10.39 -4.79 19.70
N GLN A 262 10.92 -4.28 20.80
CA GLN A 262 10.13 -3.68 21.87
C GLN A 262 10.09 -2.17 21.72
N TYR A 263 8.88 -1.63 21.67
CA TYR A 263 8.62 -0.20 21.63
C TYR A 263 8.08 0.27 22.98
N VAL A 264 8.77 1.24 23.59
CA VAL A 264 8.38 1.88 24.86
C VAL A 264 8.29 3.38 24.63
N ASN A 265 7.22 4.02 25.11
CA ASN A 265 6.96 5.43 24.84
C ASN A 265 6.89 5.80 23.35
N GLY A 266 6.55 4.83 22.49
CA GLY A 266 6.51 4.99 21.05
C GLY A 266 7.87 4.96 20.34
N GLU A 267 8.95 4.63 21.04
CA GLU A 267 10.30 4.52 20.47
C GLU A 267 10.84 3.10 20.63
N SER A 268 11.68 2.65 19.70
CA SER A 268 12.39 1.37 19.82
C SER A 268 13.30 1.40 21.04
N HIS A 269 13.10 0.47 21.95
CA HIS A 269 13.84 0.30 23.20
C HIS A 269 14.82 -0.86 23.12
N GLU A 270 14.38 -1.98 22.56
CA GLU A 270 15.18 -3.20 22.37
C GLU A 270 14.85 -3.82 21.01
N GLU A 271 15.87 -4.30 20.32
CA GLU A 271 15.74 -4.93 19.01
C GLU A 271 16.73 -6.11 18.93
N ILE A 272 16.21 -7.28 18.58
CA ILE A 272 16.98 -8.51 18.42
C ILE A 272 16.72 -9.07 17.03
N TRP A 273 17.81 -9.51 16.37
CA TRP A 273 17.81 -10.25 15.12
C TRP A 273 18.76 -11.44 15.25
N GLU A 274 18.24 -12.64 15.03
CA GLU A 274 18.97 -13.88 15.21
C GLU A 274 18.58 -14.91 14.15
N ASP A 275 19.44 -15.90 13.95
CA ASP A 275 19.15 -17.02 13.07
C ASP A 275 18.23 -18.02 13.77
N LEU A 276 17.28 -18.60 13.02
CA LEU A 276 16.50 -19.74 13.49
C LEU A 276 17.42 -20.97 13.67
N VAL A 277 17.18 -21.71 14.74
CA VAL A 277 17.88 -22.97 15.00
C VAL A 277 16.98 -24.11 14.57
N PHE A 278 17.51 -25.00 13.74
CA PHE A 278 16.79 -26.17 13.25
C PHE A 278 17.31 -27.46 13.90
N SER A 279 16.45 -28.48 13.94
CA SER A 279 16.80 -29.82 14.42
C SER A 279 17.99 -30.39 13.63
N GLU A 280 18.74 -31.33 14.23
CA GLU A 280 19.82 -32.03 13.50
C GLU A 280 19.30 -33.11 12.54
N GLN A 281 18.08 -33.59 12.77
CA GLN A 281 17.45 -34.68 12.03
C GLN A 281 16.13 -34.20 11.43
N GLU A 282 15.83 -34.68 10.23
CA GLU A 282 14.54 -34.49 9.58
C GLU A 282 13.44 -35.20 10.37
N ASN A 283 12.27 -34.57 10.43
CA ASN A 283 11.05 -35.16 10.93
C ASN A 283 10.48 -36.20 9.93
N GLU A 284 9.36 -36.84 10.28
CA GLU A 284 8.74 -37.90 9.45
C GLU A 284 8.31 -37.41 8.05
N GLU A 285 8.21 -36.10 7.85
CA GLU A 285 7.83 -35.45 6.60
C GLU A 285 9.04 -34.98 5.77
N GLY A 286 10.26 -35.18 6.26
CA GLY A 286 11.50 -34.82 5.55
C GLY A 286 11.96 -33.38 5.75
N TYR A 287 11.46 -32.70 6.78
CA TYR A 287 11.80 -31.30 7.10
C TYR A 287 12.56 -31.19 8.41
N TYR A 288 13.36 -30.14 8.58
CA TYR A 288 13.99 -29.84 9.86
C TYR A 288 13.09 -28.93 10.69
N ASP A 289 12.82 -29.32 11.92
CA ASP A 289 11.94 -28.57 12.81
C ASP A 289 12.67 -27.36 13.40
N VAL A 290 11.96 -26.25 13.59
CA VAL A 290 12.49 -25.12 14.36
C VAL A 290 12.58 -25.54 15.82
N VAL A 291 13.78 -25.46 16.40
CA VAL A 291 14.09 -25.82 17.80
C VAL A 291 14.64 -24.63 18.59
N GLY A 292 14.70 -23.44 18.01
CA GLY A 292 15.03 -22.21 18.71
C GLY A 292 15.09 -20.99 17.79
N PRO A 293 15.26 -19.78 18.36
CA PRO A 293 15.39 -19.47 19.79
C PRO A 293 14.16 -19.77 20.66
N ASP A 294 14.30 -19.88 21.98
CA ASP A 294 13.21 -20.26 22.90
C ASP A 294 11.97 -19.35 22.77
N TYR A 295 12.16 -18.03 22.66
CA TYR A 295 11.04 -17.09 22.49
C TYR A 295 10.26 -17.31 21.20
N VAL A 296 10.90 -17.83 20.14
CA VAL A 296 10.21 -18.18 18.90
C VAL A 296 9.27 -19.35 19.14
N LEU A 297 9.72 -20.38 19.87
CA LEU A 297 8.92 -21.55 20.22
C LEU A 297 7.78 -21.21 21.20
N GLU A 298 7.97 -20.23 22.07
CA GLU A 298 6.97 -19.77 23.03
C GLU A 298 5.83 -18.98 22.38
N HIS A 299 6.09 -18.31 21.27
CA HIS A 299 5.16 -17.37 20.65
C HIS A 299 4.54 -17.92 19.36
N PHE A 300 5.30 -18.67 18.57
CA PHE A 300 4.84 -19.16 17.28
C PHE A 300 4.54 -20.66 17.32
N SER A 301 3.32 -20.99 16.89
CA SER A 301 2.90 -22.37 16.65
C SER A 301 3.09 -22.81 15.20
N HIS A 302 3.41 -21.90 14.29
CA HIS A 302 3.59 -22.13 12.85
C HIS A 302 4.57 -21.09 12.29
N TYR A 303 5.14 -21.39 11.12
CA TYR A 303 6.21 -20.61 10.50
C TYR A 303 5.98 -20.36 9.00
N GLY A 304 4.70 -20.29 8.60
CA GLY A 304 4.27 -20.14 7.20
C GLY A 304 2.77 -19.84 7.08
N GLY A 305 2.37 -19.23 5.95
CA GLY A 305 1.06 -18.60 5.72
C GLY A 305 -0.17 -19.38 6.22
N TYR A 306 -1.02 -18.75 7.04
CA TYR A 306 -2.30 -19.30 7.57
C TYR A 306 -3.26 -19.92 6.52
N ALA A 307 -3.05 -19.68 5.23
CA ALA A 307 -3.91 -20.14 4.15
C ALA A 307 -3.66 -21.60 3.70
N ASP A 308 -2.54 -22.21 4.09
CA ASP A 308 -2.28 -23.63 3.84
C ASP A 308 -1.97 -24.31 5.17
N ALA A 309 -2.81 -25.28 5.55
CA ALA A 309 -2.58 -26.11 6.71
C ALA A 309 -1.25 -26.87 6.55
N GLY A 310 -0.21 -26.43 7.25
CA GLY A 310 1.10 -27.09 7.25
C GLY A 310 2.09 -26.37 8.13
N TYR A 311 2.44 -27.00 9.26
CA TYR A 311 3.45 -26.60 10.23
C TYR A 311 4.88 -26.71 9.65
N LEU A 312 5.24 -26.11 8.51
CA LEU A 312 6.47 -26.57 7.84
C LEU A 312 7.30 -25.46 7.20
N CYS A 313 8.56 -25.44 7.58
CA CYS A 313 9.66 -24.69 6.98
C CYS A 313 10.23 -25.53 5.82
N VAL A 314 10.27 -24.98 4.60
CA VAL A 314 10.86 -25.63 3.41
C VAL A 314 12.29 -25.17 3.22
#